data_AF-A0A821IIJ1-F1
#
_entry.id   AF-A0A821IIJ1-F1
#
_cell.length_a   1.000
_cell.length_b   1.000
_cell.length_c   1.000
_cell.angle_alpha   90.00
_cell.angle_beta   90.00
_cell.angle_gamma   90.00
#
_symmetry.space_group_name_H-M   'P 1'
#
loop_
_entity.id
_entity.type
_entity.pdbx_description
1 polymer ?
#
loop_
_entity_poly.entity_id
_entity_poly.type
_entity_poly.pdbx_seq_one_letter_code
_entity_poly.pdbx_strand_id
1 'polypeptide(L)'
;NIALLNLGSLDPSLRSAAYNLLCALTQTFDLRIEGQLLESSGLCIPSNNTIFIKTISEKLALKEAHLTLEFLEECIEGFRNSTIELKHLCLEYMTTWLPNLTRFCKQNDDNKRAKVSMILDKLITLTIEEDDMYPSIQAKIWSHIGQVSDLLDIVLDCFIKRSVLGGLGSLPAEILADTAVALASSNALLFSRKVIGRLCRLIEKTCLSPTPTLEQHLIWDDIAILLRYLLMLSFNNSLDVASHLPFLFHIVTLLVSTGPLTLRASTHGLVINILHSLCTCSQPQFSDETQRVLRLSLAEFSLP
;
A
#
# COMPACT_ATOMS: atom_id res chain seq x y z
N ASN A 1 14.22 16.37 6.86
CA ASN A 1 12.81 16.55 7.26
C ASN A 1 12.49 17.97 7.75
N ILE A 2 13.03 18.40 8.91
CA ILE A 2 12.70 19.68 9.58
C ILE A 2 12.68 20.90 8.65
N ALA A 3 13.70 21.06 7.80
CA ALA A 3 13.75 22.17 6.86
C ALA A 3 12.61 22.14 5.84
N LEU A 4 12.31 20.98 5.24
CA LEU A 4 11.25 20.85 4.23
C LEU A 4 9.85 21.04 4.83
N LEU A 5 9.61 20.52 6.03
CA LEU A 5 8.33 20.67 6.72
C LEU A 5 8.07 22.14 7.10
N ASN A 6 9.06 22.80 7.71
CA ASN A 6 8.92 24.18 8.18
C ASN A 6 8.89 25.22 7.05
N LEU A 7 9.35 24.88 5.84
CA LEU A 7 9.11 25.70 4.65
C LEU A 7 7.62 25.85 4.32
N GLY A 8 6.75 24.93 4.79
CA GLY A 8 5.31 25.01 4.66
C GLY A 8 4.60 25.81 5.76
N SER A 9 5.33 26.36 6.73
CA SER A 9 4.71 27.07 7.87
C SER A 9 3.96 28.34 7.44
N LEU A 10 2.90 28.69 8.16
CA LEU A 10 2.23 29.98 8.00
C LEU A 10 3.12 31.16 8.43
N ASP A 11 4.09 30.94 9.34
CA ASP A 11 5.02 31.96 9.81
C ASP A 11 6.14 32.22 8.76
N PRO A 12 6.21 33.43 8.18
CA PRO A 12 7.28 33.80 7.24
C PRO A 12 8.69 33.72 7.84
N SER A 13 8.84 33.97 9.14
CA SER A 13 10.13 33.93 9.83
C SER A 13 10.64 32.50 9.91
N LEU A 14 9.77 31.57 10.30
CA LEU A 14 10.08 30.14 10.34
C LEU A 14 10.42 29.59 8.94
N ARG A 15 9.71 30.02 7.90
CA ARG A 15 10.04 29.62 6.52
C ARG A 15 11.42 30.10 6.11
N SER A 16 11.76 31.35 6.42
CA SER A 16 13.07 31.93 6.10
C SER A 16 14.20 31.20 6.84
N ALA A 17 14.00 30.90 8.12
CA ALA A 17 14.93 30.09 8.89
C ALA A 17 15.09 28.66 8.33
N ALA A 18 13.99 28.04 7.90
CA ALA A 18 14.00 26.70 7.31
C ALA A 18 14.74 26.64 5.96
N TYR A 19 14.61 27.68 5.14
CA TYR A 19 15.39 27.82 3.90
C TYR A 19 16.88 27.99 4.17
N ASN A 20 17.24 28.87 5.11
CA ASN A 20 18.65 29.06 5.48
C ASN A 20 19.24 27.77 6.05
N LEU A 21 18.48 27.02 6.86
CA LEU A 21 18.87 25.69 7.32
C LEU A 21 19.10 24.74 6.14
N LEU A 22 18.21 24.72 5.14
CA LEU A 22 18.37 23.89 3.94
C LEU A 22 19.63 24.28 3.14
N CYS A 23 19.93 25.57 2.99
CA CYS A 23 21.17 26.07 2.38
C CYS A 23 22.39 25.59 3.16
N ALA A 24 22.39 25.77 4.48
CA ALA A 24 23.49 25.36 5.36
C ALA A 24 23.72 23.84 5.32
N LEU A 25 22.67 23.03 5.34
CA LEU A 25 22.76 21.56 5.19
C LEU A 25 23.37 21.17 3.83
N THR A 26 22.92 21.83 2.76
CA THR A 26 23.41 21.55 1.40
C THR A 26 24.90 21.86 1.29
N GLN A 27 25.36 22.98 1.86
CA GLN A 27 26.78 23.36 1.87
C GLN A 27 27.63 22.48 2.80
N THR A 28 27.13 22.17 4.00
CA THR A 28 27.89 21.44 5.03
C THR A 28 28.11 19.98 4.64
N PHE A 29 27.10 19.35 4.04
CA PHE A 29 27.13 17.94 3.65
C PHE A 29 27.41 17.73 2.15
N ASP A 30 27.71 18.81 1.42
CA ASP A 30 27.92 18.80 -0.05
C ASP A 30 26.79 18.10 -0.81
N LEU A 31 25.53 18.35 -0.40
CA LEU A 31 24.36 17.74 -1.03
C LEU A 31 24.21 18.31 -2.44
N ARG A 32 24.07 17.45 -3.44
CA ARG A 32 24.12 17.86 -4.86
C ARG A 32 22.82 18.46 -5.37
N ILE A 33 22.42 19.61 -4.82
CA ILE A 33 21.26 20.40 -5.25
C ILE A 33 21.77 21.57 -6.10
N GLU A 34 22.17 21.27 -7.34
CA GLU A 34 22.80 22.24 -8.24
C GLU A 34 21.93 23.51 -8.46
N GLY A 35 22.52 24.69 -8.16
CA GLY A 35 22.11 26.00 -8.68
C GLY A 35 20.78 26.61 -8.17
N GLN A 36 20.14 26.03 -7.14
CA GLN A 36 18.80 26.47 -6.69
C GLN A 36 18.74 27.11 -5.31
N LEU A 37 19.79 26.93 -4.50
CA LEU A 37 19.81 27.39 -3.11
C LEU A 37 20.98 28.35 -2.93
N LEU A 38 20.67 29.55 -2.45
CA LEU A 38 21.66 30.55 -2.10
C LEU A 38 21.20 31.27 -0.85
N GLU A 39 22.02 31.26 0.17
CA GLU A 39 21.75 32.02 1.38
C GLU A 39 21.77 33.52 1.07
N SER A 40 20.70 34.22 1.42
CA SER A 40 20.58 35.66 1.22
C SER A 40 19.76 36.28 2.34
N SER A 41 20.27 37.37 2.91
CA SER A 41 19.51 38.18 3.86
C SER A 41 18.30 38.82 3.17
N GLY A 42 17.11 38.69 3.75
CA GLY A 42 15.88 39.33 3.26
C GLY A 42 15.15 38.58 2.14
N LEU A 43 15.51 37.32 1.85
CA LEU A 43 14.75 36.49 0.90
C LEU A 43 13.31 36.28 1.40
N CYS A 44 12.33 36.66 0.58
CA CYS A 44 10.94 36.38 0.86
C CYS A 44 10.55 35.02 0.28
N ILE A 45 10.13 34.11 1.14
CA ILE A 45 9.57 32.82 0.73
C ILE A 45 8.05 32.99 0.69
N PRO A 46 7.36 32.57 -0.38
CA PRO A 46 5.89 32.61 -0.46
C PRO A 46 5.23 31.43 0.25
N SER A 47 4.01 31.60 0.78
CA SER A 47 3.34 30.53 1.54
C SER A 47 2.90 29.36 0.65
N ASN A 48 2.66 29.64 -0.64
CA ASN A 48 2.41 28.63 -1.65
C ASN A 48 3.72 28.21 -2.33
N ASN A 49 4.51 27.39 -1.64
CA ASN A 49 5.82 26.93 -2.10
C ASN A 49 5.93 25.39 -2.19
N THR A 50 4.81 24.66 -2.12
CA THR A 50 4.77 23.19 -2.18
C THR A 50 5.52 22.62 -3.38
N ILE A 51 5.38 23.23 -4.57
CA ILE A 51 6.07 22.80 -5.80
C ILE A 51 7.59 22.90 -5.64
N PHE A 52 8.07 23.97 -5.01
CA PHE A 52 9.50 24.16 -4.74
C PHE A 52 10.01 23.10 -3.77
N ILE A 53 9.33 22.88 -2.64
CA ILE A 53 9.69 21.88 -1.63
C ILE A 53 9.77 20.48 -2.25
N LYS A 54 8.76 20.13 -3.06
CA LYS A 54 8.71 18.84 -3.77
C LYS A 54 9.87 18.69 -4.75
N THR A 55 10.15 19.71 -5.57
CA THR A 55 11.27 19.70 -6.54
C THR A 55 12.61 19.48 -5.84
N ILE A 56 12.84 20.14 -4.71
CA ILE A 56 14.05 19.94 -3.89
C ILE A 56 14.12 18.50 -3.38
N SER A 57 13.01 17.98 -2.84
CA SER A 57 12.94 16.60 -2.34
C SER A 57 13.21 15.56 -3.42
N GLU A 58 12.70 15.76 -4.64
CA GLU A 58 12.96 14.88 -5.80
C GLU A 58 14.45 14.85 -6.15
N LYS A 59 15.10 16.02 -6.19
CA LYS A 59 16.55 16.11 -6.46
C LYS A 59 17.37 15.41 -5.38
N LEU A 60 17.03 15.63 -4.11
CA LEU A 60 17.66 14.98 -2.97
C LEU A 60 17.47 13.47 -3.02
N ALA A 61 16.24 12.99 -3.25
CA ALA A 61 15.97 11.56 -3.37
C ALA A 61 16.77 10.91 -4.50
N LEU A 62 16.95 11.61 -5.62
CA LEU A 62 17.69 11.10 -6.78
C LEU A 62 19.21 11.06 -6.53
N LYS A 63 19.77 12.13 -5.97
CA LYS A 63 21.23 12.31 -5.80
C LYS A 63 21.75 11.66 -4.51
N GLU A 64 20.97 11.72 -3.44
CA GLU A 64 21.34 11.31 -2.08
C GLU A 64 20.49 10.14 -1.56
N ALA A 65 20.21 9.17 -2.43
CA ALA A 65 19.35 8.03 -2.12
C ALA A 65 19.82 7.17 -0.91
N HIS A 66 21.08 7.32 -0.49
CA HIS A 66 21.61 6.63 0.69
C HIS A 66 20.95 7.08 2.00
N LEU A 67 20.37 8.29 2.03
CA LEU A 67 19.66 8.87 3.18
C LEU A 67 18.18 8.44 3.28
N THR A 68 17.71 7.59 2.36
CA THR A 68 16.27 7.29 2.21
C THR A 68 15.63 6.77 3.50
N LEU A 69 16.29 5.84 4.20
CA LEU A 69 15.71 5.19 5.37
C LEU A 69 15.55 6.17 6.53
N GLU A 70 16.62 6.90 6.83
CA GLU A 70 16.67 7.92 7.88
C GLU A 70 15.72 9.09 7.56
N PHE A 71 15.66 9.51 6.30
CA PHE A 71 14.75 10.57 5.89
C PHE A 71 13.29 10.17 6.05
N LEU A 72 12.89 8.98 5.58
CA LEU A 72 11.52 8.48 5.71
C LEU A 72 11.12 8.31 7.18
N GLU A 73 12.03 7.80 8.02
CA GLU A 73 11.80 7.67 9.45
C GLU A 73 11.49 9.03 10.11
N GLU A 74 12.32 10.03 9.85
CA GLU A 74 12.12 11.39 10.36
C GLU A 74 10.83 12.02 9.81
N CYS A 75 10.48 11.76 8.56
CA CYS A 75 9.24 12.26 7.96
C CYS A 75 8.01 11.64 8.61
N ILE A 76 8.01 10.34 8.91
CA ILE A 76 6.90 9.68 9.60
C ILE A 76 6.72 10.23 11.02
N GLU A 77 7.83 10.46 11.73
CA GLU A 77 7.78 11.05 13.08
C GLU A 77 7.30 12.52 13.04
N GLY A 78 7.82 13.31 12.09
CA GLY A 78 7.37 14.68 11.88
C GLY A 78 5.90 14.78 11.47
N PHE A 79 5.41 13.82 10.68
CA PHE A 79 4.03 13.77 10.22
C PHE A 79 3.06 13.70 11.41
N ARG A 80 3.30 12.80 12.37
CA ARG A 80 2.43 12.58 13.54
C ARG A 80 2.25 13.84 14.39
N ASN A 81 3.28 14.67 14.46
CA ASN A 81 3.31 15.89 15.26
C ASN A 81 2.92 17.16 14.48
N SER A 82 2.45 17.02 13.24
CA SER A 82 2.14 18.13 12.33
C SER A 82 0.65 18.47 12.26
N THR A 83 0.32 19.70 11.84
CA THR A 83 -1.06 20.06 11.46
C THR A 83 -1.48 19.37 10.16
N ILE A 84 -2.78 19.33 9.86
CA ILE A 84 -3.33 18.66 8.66
C ILE A 84 -2.70 19.22 7.37
N GLU A 85 -2.52 20.53 7.28
CA GLU A 85 -1.92 21.19 6.12
C GLU A 85 -0.46 20.75 5.91
N LEU A 86 0.30 20.69 7.00
CA LEU A 86 1.68 20.23 6.98
C LEU A 86 1.80 18.72 6.74
N LYS A 87 0.82 17.93 7.19
CA LYS A 87 0.70 16.50 6.85
C LYS A 87 0.52 16.30 5.35
N HIS A 88 -0.36 17.06 4.69
CA HIS A 88 -0.48 17.01 3.22
C HIS A 88 0.82 17.38 2.50
N LEU A 89 1.51 18.44 2.96
CA LEU A 89 2.82 18.81 2.42
C LEU A 89 3.85 17.68 2.63
N CYS A 90 3.85 17.06 3.82
CA CYS A 90 4.72 15.94 4.14
C CYS A 90 4.54 14.77 3.17
N LEU A 91 3.31 14.44 2.80
CA LEU A 91 3.05 13.41 1.78
C LEU A 91 3.65 13.78 0.42
N GLU A 92 3.55 15.05 0.00
CA GLU A 92 4.07 15.48 -1.31
C GLU A 92 5.58 15.27 -1.43
N TYR A 93 6.36 15.61 -0.41
CA TYR A 93 7.82 15.47 -0.46
C TYR A 93 8.31 14.10 0.00
N MET A 94 7.61 13.39 0.90
CA MET A 94 8.00 12.04 1.37
C MET A 94 7.87 11.02 0.23
N THR A 95 6.81 11.13 -0.57
CA THR A 95 6.50 10.18 -1.66
C THR A 95 7.64 10.04 -2.67
N THR A 96 8.45 11.09 -2.87
CA THR A 96 9.57 11.11 -3.81
C THR A 96 10.69 10.13 -3.43
N TRP A 97 10.73 9.70 -2.16
CA TRP A 97 11.76 8.81 -1.62
C TRP A 97 11.35 7.34 -1.61
N LEU A 98 10.04 7.03 -1.69
CA LEU A 98 9.52 5.65 -1.59
C LEU A 98 10.13 4.69 -2.63
N PRO A 99 10.35 5.07 -3.91
CA PRO A 99 10.96 4.16 -4.88
C PRO A 99 12.39 3.72 -4.52
N ASN A 100 13.12 4.53 -3.76
CA ASN A 100 14.48 4.21 -3.35
C ASN A 100 14.56 3.05 -2.35
N LEU A 101 13.46 2.66 -1.70
CA LEU A 101 13.41 1.51 -0.80
C LEU A 101 13.91 0.22 -1.49
N THR A 102 13.69 0.08 -2.80
CA THR A 102 14.18 -1.04 -3.62
C THR A 102 15.69 -1.23 -3.54
N ARG A 103 16.46 -0.14 -3.39
CA ARG A 103 17.92 -0.17 -3.29
C ARG A 103 18.40 -0.91 -2.04
N PHE A 104 17.54 -0.99 -1.02
CA PHE A 104 17.80 -1.61 0.28
C PHE A 104 17.23 -3.04 0.38
N CYS A 105 16.52 -3.52 -0.66
CA CYS A 105 15.91 -4.86 -0.72
C CYS A 105 16.77 -5.91 -1.47
N LYS A 106 18.05 -5.64 -1.73
CA LYS A 106 18.92 -6.57 -2.47
C LYS A 106 19.15 -7.88 -1.68
N GLN A 107 19.19 -9.01 -2.40
CA GLN A 107 19.10 -10.38 -1.87
C GLN A 107 20.20 -10.82 -0.87
N ASN A 108 21.22 -9.98 -0.59
CA ASN A 108 22.35 -10.33 0.28
C ASN A 108 22.47 -9.41 1.52
N ASP A 109 21.50 -8.55 1.81
CA ASP A 109 21.58 -7.60 2.93
C ASP A 109 20.31 -7.67 3.80
N ASP A 110 20.22 -8.75 4.59
CA ASP A 110 19.09 -9.00 5.49
C ASP A 110 18.87 -7.85 6.50
N ASN A 111 19.96 -7.20 6.93
CA ASN A 111 19.88 -6.04 7.83
C ASN A 111 19.19 -4.86 7.16
N LYS A 112 19.55 -4.51 5.92
CA LYS A 112 18.86 -3.44 5.17
C LYS A 112 17.41 -3.81 4.86
N ARG A 113 17.14 -5.07 4.50
CA ARG A 113 15.77 -5.55 4.26
C ARG A 113 14.92 -5.44 5.53
N ALA A 114 15.46 -5.79 6.70
CA ALA A 114 14.79 -5.62 7.98
C ALA A 114 14.47 -4.14 8.26
N LYS A 115 15.38 -3.21 7.96
CA LYS A 115 15.11 -1.76 8.06
C LYS A 115 13.98 -1.32 7.12
N VAL A 116 13.92 -1.83 5.88
CA VAL A 116 12.79 -1.53 4.97
C VAL A 116 11.48 -2.04 5.58
N SER A 117 11.45 -3.26 6.11
CA SER A 117 10.27 -3.77 6.81
C SER A 117 9.87 -2.89 8.00
N MET A 118 10.82 -2.32 8.75
CA MET A 118 10.52 -1.38 9.84
C MET A 118 9.88 -0.08 9.33
N ILE A 119 10.38 0.49 8.22
CA ILE A 119 9.76 1.68 7.61
C ILE A 119 8.35 1.36 7.12
N LEU A 120 8.15 0.24 6.45
CA LEU A 120 6.83 -0.20 5.99
C LEU A 120 5.88 -0.42 7.16
N ASP A 121 6.36 -1.00 8.27
CA ASP A 121 5.58 -1.19 9.48
C ASP A 121 5.15 0.13 10.11
N LYS A 122 6.05 1.13 10.16
CA LYS A 122 5.71 2.49 10.59
C LYS A 122 4.67 3.16 9.68
N LEU A 123 4.76 2.99 8.36
CA LEU A 123 3.75 3.48 7.41
C LEU A 123 2.40 2.78 7.58
N ILE A 124 2.40 1.48 7.87
CA ILE A 124 1.18 0.73 8.19
C ILE A 124 0.55 1.28 9.47
N THR A 125 1.34 1.46 10.53
CA THR A 125 0.84 2.07 11.77
C THR A 125 0.28 3.46 11.52
N LEU A 126 0.97 4.29 10.73
CA LEU A 126 0.46 5.61 10.33
C LEU A 126 -0.89 5.50 9.62
N THR A 127 -1.06 4.53 8.73
CA THR A 127 -2.31 4.29 7.98
C THR A 127 -3.46 3.87 8.89
N ILE A 128 -3.16 3.14 9.97
CA ILE A 128 -4.17 2.66 10.93
C ILE A 128 -4.57 3.75 11.93
N GLU A 129 -3.63 4.62 12.32
CA GLU A 129 -3.85 5.62 13.38
C GLU A 129 -4.36 6.97 12.87
N GLU A 130 -4.13 7.30 11.60
CA GLU A 130 -4.44 8.62 11.03
C GLU A 130 -5.76 8.64 10.25
N ASP A 131 -6.89 8.64 10.97
CA ASP A 131 -8.24 8.61 10.39
C ASP A 131 -8.50 9.76 9.39
N ASP A 132 -8.17 11.01 9.78
CA ASP A 132 -8.41 12.21 8.95
C ASP A 132 -7.57 12.21 7.67
N MET A 133 -6.38 11.60 7.72
CA MET A 133 -5.45 11.56 6.59
C MET A 133 -5.55 10.28 5.77
N TYR A 134 -6.40 9.32 6.18
CA TYR A 134 -6.49 7.99 5.58
C TYR A 134 -6.57 8.03 4.04
N PRO A 135 -7.50 8.79 3.40
CA PRO A 135 -7.58 8.82 1.93
C PRO A 135 -6.31 9.38 1.27
N SER A 136 -5.64 10.33 1.92
CA SER A 136 -4.42 10.95 1.41
C SER A 136 -3.23 10.00 1.52
N ILE A 137 -3.14 9.23 2.62
CA ILE A 137 -2.13 8.20 2.80
C ILE A 137 -2.29 7.09 1.74
N GLN A 138 -3.52 6.63 1.49
CA GLN A 138 -3.83 5.67 0.42
C GLN A 138 -3.32 6.16 -0.94
N ALA A 139 -3.69 7.38 -1.33
CA ALA A 139 -3.37 7.93 -2.64
C ALA A 139 -1.88 8.28 -2.80
N LYS A 140 -1.23 8.81 -1.77
CA LYS A 140 0.15 9.31 -1.86
C LYS A 140 1.20 8.26 -1.52
N ILE A 141 0.95 7.41 -0.53
CA ILE A 141 1.92 6.40 -0.09
C ILE A 141 1.66 5.09 -0.82
N TRP A 142 0.51 4.46 -0.58
CA TRP A 142 0.29 3.08 -1.02
C TRP A 142 0.11 2.95 -2.53
N SER A 143 -0.58 3.88 -3.19
CA SER A 143 -0.67 3.88 -4.66
C SER A 143 0.71 4.04 -5.33
N HIS A 144 1.61 4.86 -4.76
CA HIS A 144 2.96 5.05 -5.30
C HIS A 144 3.87 3.85 -5.02
N ILE A 145 3.79 3.25 -3.82
CA ILE A 145 4.48 1.97 -3.55
C ILE A 145 3.99 0.89 -4.52
N GLY A 146 2.69 0.88 -4.85
CA GLY A 146 2.08 -0.04 -5.80
C GLY A 146 2.69 0.02 -7.21
N GLN A 147 3.25 1.17 -7.60
CA GLN A 147 3.95 1.35 -8.88
C GLN A 147 5.30 0.64 -8.92
N VAL A 148 5.88 0.33 -7.75
CA VAL A 148 7.23 -0.22 -7.61
C VAL A 148 7.16 -1.73 -7.40
N SER A 149 7.16 -2.47 -8.51
CA SER A 149 6.99 -3.94 -8.55
C SER A 149 7.88 -4.71 -7.55
N ASP A 150 9.12 -4.28 -7.37
CA ASP A 150 10.11 -4.93 -6.49
C ASP A 150 9.77 -4.81 -4.99
N LEU A 151 8.89 -3.87 -4.61
CA LEU A 151 8.43 -3.71 -3.22
C LEU A 151 7.19 -4.55 -2.90
N LEU A 152 6.47 -5.04 -3.91
CA LEU A 152 5.15 -5.65 -3.68
C LEU A 152 5.22 -6.89 -2.77
N ASP A 153 6.26 -7.72 -2.90
CA ASP A 153 6.37 -8.93 -2.07
C ASP A 153 6.62 -8.61 -0.59
N ILE A 154 7.54 -7.68 -0.29
CA ILE A 154 7.86 -7.29 1.09
C ILE A 154 6.71 -6.49 1.73
N VAL A 155 6.00 -5.68 0.96
CA VAL A 155 4.80 -4.97 1.44
C VAL A 155 3.70 -5.95 1.76
N LEU A 156 3.44 -6.92 0.88
CA LEU A 156 2.44 -7.96 1.11
C LEU A 156 2.80 -8.83 2.33
N ASP A 157 4.08 -9.13 2.56
CA ASP A 157 4.56 -9.81 3.78
C ASP A 157 4.24 -8.99 5.03
N CYS A 158 4.52 -7.68 5.02
CA CYS A 158 4.24 -6.78 6.15
C CYS A 158 2.74 -6.65 6.41
N PHE A 159 1.93 -6.54 5.35
CA PHE A 159 0.48 -6.45 5.43
C PHE A 159 -0.12 -7.72 6.07
N ILE A 160 0.26 -8.90 5.56
CA ILE A 160 -0.24 -10.17 6.10
C ILE A 160 0.19 -10.33 7.56
N LYS A 161 1.48 -10.08 7.87
CA LYS A 161 1.98 -10.18 9.25
C LYS A 161 1.21 -9.28 10.20
N ARG A 162 0.96 -8.02 9.83
CA ARG A 162 0.22 -7.07 10.67
C ARG A 162 -1.25 -7.48 10.83
N SER A 163 -1.88 -7.93 9.76
CA SER A 163 -3.28 -8.39 9.78
C SER A 163 -3.48 -9.68 10.59
N VAL A 164 -2.57 -10.65 10.47
CA VAL A 164 -2.58 -11.88 11.27
C VAL A 164 -2.39 -11.56 12.75
N LEU A 165 -1.47 -10.63 13.09
CA LEU A 165 -1.27 -10.21 14.49
C LEU A 165 -2.53 -9.58 15.11
N GLY A 166 -3.32 -8.84 14.31
CA GLY A 166 -4.62 -8.31 14.74
C GLY A 166 -5.75 -9.35 14.74
N GLY A 167 -5.67 -10.35 13.86
CA GLY A 167 -6.69 -11.36 13.63
C GLY A 167 -7.71 -10.94 12.55
N LEU A 168 -8.40 -11.93 11.98
CA LEU A 168 -9.45 -11.72 10.97
C LEU A 168 -10.58 -10.84 11.52
N GLY A 169 -10.98 -9.81 10.78
CA GLY A 169 -12.04 -8.86 11.18
C GLY A 169 -11.60 -7.81 12.20
N SER A 170 -10.32 -7.78 12.58
CA SER A 170 -9.76 -6.70 13.39
C SER A 170 -9.62 -5.41 12.57
N LEU A 171 -9.58 -4.25 13.25
CA LEU A 171 -9.39 -2.96 12.61
C LEU A 171 -8.13 -2.93 11.70
N PRO A 172 -6.93 -3.39 12.14
CA PRO A 172 -5.76 -3.47 11.27
C PRO A 172 -5.98 -4.34 10.03
N ALA A 173 -6.64 -5.50 10.19
CA ALA A 173 -6.86 -6.42 9.07
C ALA A 173 -7.81 -5.82 8.02
N GLU A 174 -8.86 -5.13 8.45
CA GLU A 174 -9.83 -4.49 7.55
C GLU A 174 -9.23 -3.28 6.83
N ILE A 175 -8.50 -2.42 7.57
CA ILE A 175 -7.78 -1.29 6.98
C ILE A 175 -6.78 -1.78 5.94
N LEU A 176 -6.00 -2.83 6.22
CA LEU A 176 -4.99 -3.31 5.28
C LEU A 176 -5.59 -4.08 4.09
N ALA A 177 -6.76 -4.71 4.25
CA ALA A 177 -7.49 -5.28 3.13
C ALA A 177 -7.99 -4.21 2.16
N ASP A 178 -8.52 -3.09 2.68
CA ASP A 178 -8.91 -1.93 1.86
C ASP A 178 -7.68 -1.24 1.24
N THR A 179 -6.61 -1.07 2.02
CA THR A 179 -5.33 -0.50 1.57
C THR A 179 -4.72 -1.30 0.41
N ALA A 180 -4.91 -2.63 0.39
CA ALA A 180 -4.44 -3.47 -0.70
C ALA A 180 -5.06 -3.08 -2.06
N VAL A 181 -6.28 -2.50 -2.08
CA VAL A 181 -6.92 -1.97 -3.29
C VAL A 181 -6.16 -0.75 -3.81
N ALA A 182 -5.77 0.18 -2.93
CA ALA A 182 -4.94 1.32 -3.31
C ALA A 182 -3.56 0.88 -3.82
N LEU A 183 -2.95 -0.12 -3.17
CA LEU A 183 -1.68 -0.71 -3.60
C LEU A 183 -1.80 -1.37 -5.00
N ALA A 184 -2.94 -1.99 -5.30
CA ALA A 184 -3.21 -2.61 -6.60
C ALA A 184 -3.47 -1.57 -7.72
N SER A 185 -3.93 -0.36 -7.39
CA SER A 185 -4.46 0.63 -8.36
C SER A 185 -3.58 0.89 -9.59
N SER A 186 -2.26 0.92 -9.42
CA SER A 186 -1.33 1.22 -10.52
C SER A 186 -0.80 -0.01 -11.25
N ASN A 187 -0.91 -1.21 -10.67
CA ASN A 187 -0.32 -2.45 -11.18
C ASN A 187 -1.21 -3.68 -10.89
N ALA A 188 -2.52 -3.53 -11.09
CA ALA A 188 -3.54 -4.48 -10.65
C ALA A 188 -3.26 -5.92 -11.11
N LEU A 189 -2.86 -6.10 -12.36
CA LEU A 189 -2.54 -7.43 -12.93
C LEU A 189 -1.38 -8.13 -12.22
N LEU A 190 -0.29 -7.40 -11.93
CA LEU A 190 0.86 -8.00 -11.24
C LEU A 190 0.52 -8.29 -9.78
N PHE A 191 -0.17 -7.36 -9.13
CA PHE A 191 -0.54 -7.50 -7.73
C PHE A 191 -1.54 -8.64 -7.53
N SER A 192 -2.57 -8.75 -8.36
CA SER A 192 -3.55 -9.85 -8.31
C SER A 192 -2.89 -11.22 -8.49
N ARG A 193 -1.98 -11.36 -9.47
CA ARG A 193 -1.17 -12.58 -9.65
C ARG A 193 -0.38 -12.95 -8.41
N LYS A 194 0.23 -11.96 -7.74
CA LYS A 194 1.00 -12.19 -6.51
C LYS A 194 0.10 -12.66 -5.36
N VAL A 195 -1.04 -12.00 -5.14
CA VAL A 195 -1.98 -12.34 -4.06
C VAL A 195 -2.62 -13.72 -4.30
N ILE A 196 -3.16 -13.97 -5.49
CA ILE A 196 -3.78 -15.25 -5.88
C ILE A 196 -2.75 -16.37 -5.80
N GLY A 197 -1.58 -16.21 -6.42
CA GLY A 197 -0.53 -17.21 -6.42
C GLY A 197 0.04 -17.49 -5.02
N ARG A 198 0.05 -16.50 -4.12
CA ARG A 198 0.42 -16.71 -2.72
C ARG A 198 -0.63 -17.54 -1.99
N LEU A 199 -1.92 -17.23 -2.14
CA LEU A 199 -2.98 -18.00 -1.50
C LEU A 199 -3.03 -19.44 -2.00
N CYS A 200 -2.94 -19.67 -3.31
CA CYS A 200 -2.87 -21.03 -3.87
C CYS A 200 -1.70 -21.84 -3.27
N ARG A 201 -0.52 -21.22 -3.13
CA ARG A 201 0.66 -21.89 -2.52
C ARG A 201 0.48 -22.19 -1.05
N LEU A 202 -0.21 -21.33 -0.29
CA LEU A 202 -0.51 -21.63 1.12
C LEU A 202 -1.48 -22.80 1.22
N ILE A 203 -2.53 -22.80 0.42
CA ILE A 203 -3.49 -23.91 0.36
C ILE A 203 -2.76 -25.21 -0.02
N GLU A 204 -1.90 -25.22 -1.03
CA GLU A 204 -1.10 -26.39 -1.41
C GLU A 204 -0.22 -26.91 -0.27
N LYS A 205 0.40 -26.01 0.51
CA LYS A 205 1.22 -26.39 1.66
C LYS A 205 0.44 -27.12 2.76
N THR A 206 -0.86 -26.91 2.86
CA THR A 206 -1.70 -27.62 3.86
C THR A 206 -1.71 -29.14 3.63
N CYS A 207 -1.50 -29.57 2.39
CA CYS A 207 -1.40 -30.98 2.02
C CYS A 207 -0.15 -31.68 2.58
N LEU A 208 0.89 -30.92 2.96
CA LEU A 208 2.13 -31.47 3.50
C LEU A 208 1.99 -31.87 4.98
N SER A 209 1.07 -31.23 5.71
CA SER A 209 0.79 -31.47 7.12
C SER A 209 -0.73 -31.43 7.37
N PRO A 210 -1.48 -32.43 6.88
CA PRO A 210 -2.92 -32.40 6.91
C PRO A 210 -3.45 -32.43 8.35
N THR A 211 -4.45 -31.60 8.60
CA THR A 211 -5.20 -31.52 9.86
C THR A 211 -6.65 -31.97 9.63
N PRO A 212 -7.38 -32.39 10.68
CA PRO A 212 -8.79 -32.80 10.56
C PRO A 212 -9.69 -31.73 9.94
N THR A 213 -9.41 -30.46 10.24
CA THR A 213 -10.05 -29.31 9.61
C THR A 213 -9.00 -28.28 9.23
N LEU A 214 -9.28 -27.47 8.21
CA LEU A 214 -8.32 -26.49 7.69
C LEU A 214 -8.00 -25.38 8.71
N GLU A 215 -8.97 -25.06 9.58
CA GLU A 215 -8.87 -24.09 10.67
C GLU A 215 -7.82 -24.45 11.73
N GLN A 216 -7.50 -25.74 11.86
CA GLN A 216 -6.50 -26.23 12.82
C GLN A 216 -5.07 -26.14 12.27
N HIS A 217 -4.90 -25.82 10.99
CA HIS A 217 -3.58 -25.73 10.37
C HIS A 217 -2.86 -24.44 10.79
N LEU A 218 -1.55 -24.52 11.05
CA LEU A 218 -0.72 -23.40 11.50
C LEU A 218 -0.63 -22.20 10.54
N ILE A 219 -1.10 -22.34 9.29
CA ILE A 219 -1.11 -21.28 8.26
C ILE A 219 -2.52 -20.77 7.97
N TRP A 220 -3.50 -21.22 8.77
CA TRP A 220 -4.90 -20.88 8.59
C TRP A 220 -5.14 -19.38 8.61
N ASP A 221 -4.50 -18.67 9.54
CA ASP A 221 -4.68 -17.22 9.67
C ASP A 221 -4.19 -16.48 8.42
N ASP A 222 -3.06 -16.88 7.83
CA ASP A 222 -2.58 -16.33 6.56
C ASP A 222 -3.57 -16.59 5.40
N ILE A 223 -4.15 -17.79 5.33
CA ILE A 223 -5.18 -18.15 4.34
C ILE A 223 -6.42 -17.27 4.53
N ALA A 224 -6.89 -17.11 5.76
CA ALA A 224 -8.07 -16.33 6.09
C ALA A 224 -7.90 -14.84 5.76
N ILE A 225 -6.74 -14.25 6.10
CA ILE A 225 -6.41 -12.86 5.77
C ILE A 225 -6.31 -12.65 4.25
N LEU A 226 -5.63 -13.55 3.53
CA LEU A 226 -5.51 -13.42 2.08
C LEU A 226 -6.85 -13.58 1.36
N LEU A 227 -7.74 -14.45 1.85
CA LEU A 227 -9.10 -14.54 1.32
C LEU A 227 -9.87 -13.23 1.52
N ARG A 228 -9.72 -12.58 2.69
CA ARG A 228 -10.29 -11.25 2.94
C ARG A 228 -9.76 -10.21 1.96
N TYR A 229 -8.47 -10.25 1.64
CA TYR A 229 -7.85 -9.34 0.66
C TYR A 229 -8.38 -9.60 -0.75
N LEU A 230 -8.55 -10.87 -1.15
CA LEU A 230 -9.15 -11.20 -2.44
C LEU A 230 -10.57 -10.65 -2.56
N LEU A 231 -11.38 -10.70 -1.50
CA LEU A 231 -12.68 -10.06 -1.52
C LEU A 231 -12.56 -8.55 -1.82
N MET A 232 -11.71 -7.81 -1.11
CA MET A 232 -11.57 -6.37 -1.37
C MET A 232 -11.09 -6.08 -2.80
N LEU A 233 -10.10 -6.83 -3.26
CA LEU A 233 -9.56 -6.69 -4.62
C LEU A 233 -10.53 -7.11 -5.72
N SER A 234 -11.52 -7.96 -5.42
CA SER A 234 -12.49 -8.43 -6.41
C SER A 234 -13.45 -7.33 -6.86
N PHE A 235 -13.58 -6.24 -6.10
CA PHE A 235 -14.35 -5.08 -6.53
C PHE A 235 -13.64 -4.35 -7.68
N ASN A 236 -14.44 -3.83 -8.62
CA ASN A 236 -13.98 -3.14 -9.83
C ASN A 236 -12.96 -3.93 -10.67
N ASN A 237 -13.05 -5.27 -10.64
CA ASN A 237 -12.21 -6.20 -11.40
C ASN A 237 -10.69 -6.03 -11.18
N SER A 238 -10.25 -5.59 -10.00
CA SER A 238 -8.81 -5.44 -9.70
C SER A 238 -8.07 -6.80 -9.66
N LEU A 239 -8.82 -7.91 -9.61
CA LEU A 239 -8.27 -9.26 -9.73
C LEU A 239 -8.05 -9.74 -11.16
N ASP A 240 -8.47 -8.99 -12.19
CA ASP A 240 -8.50 -9.49 -13.56
C ASP A 240 -9.22 -10.86 -13.63
N VAL A 241 -10.48 -10.85 -13.21
CA VAL A 241 -11.27 -12.05 -12.87
C VAL A 241 -11.33 -13.03 -14.02
N ALA A 242 -11.50 -12.55 -15.26
CA ALA A 242 -11.61 -13.44 -16.42
C ALA A 242 -10.32 -14.23 -16.66
N SER A 243 -9.15 -13.59 -16.55
CA SER A 243 -7.84 -14.26 -16.73
C SER A 243 -7.50 -15.23 -15.61
N HIS A 244 -7.98 -14.97 -14.38
CA HIS A 244 -7.67 -15.78 -13.20
C HIS A 244 -8.82 -16.67 -12.71
N LEU A 245 -9.91 -16.78 -13.48
CA LEU A 245 -11.13 -17.46 -13.07
C LEU A 245 -10.91 -18.89 -12.53
N PRO A 246 -10.08 -19.75 -13.16
CA PRO A 246 -9.85 -21.10 -12.64
C PRO A 246 -9.21 -21.11 -11.24
N PHE A 247 -8.27 -20.20 -10.99
CA PHE A 247 -7.60 -20.09 -9.69
C PHE A 247 -8.53 -19.53 -8.63
N LEU A 248 -9.35 -18.54 -8.97
CA LEU A 248 -10.35 -17.98 -8.06
C LEU A 248 -11.39 -19.03 -7.65
N PHE A 249 -11.90 -19.81 -8.60
CA PHE A 249 -12.84 -20.88 -8.28
C PHE A 249 -12.19 -22.06 -7.54
N HIS A 250 -10.91 -22.35 -7.79
CA HIS A 250 -10.16 -23.31 -6.98
C HIS A 250 -10.11 -22.88 -5.51
N ILE A 251 -9.77 -21.62 -5.23
CA ILE A 251 -9.76 -21.05 -3.88
C ILE A 251 -11.16 -21.10 -3.27
N VAL A 252 -12.19 -20.63 -3.99
CA VAL A 252 -13.58 -20.64 -3.51
C VAL A 252 -14.02 -22.06 -3.15
N THR A 253 -13.73 -23.05 -4.01
CA THR A 253 -14.16 -24.45 -3.79
C THR A 253 -13.52 -25.05 -2.54
N LEU A 254 -12.26 -24.72 -2.25
CA LEU A 254 -11.56 -25.25 -1.08
C LEU A 254 -11.92 -24.54 0.22
N LEU A 255 -12.36 -23.29 0.16
CA LEU A 255 -12.67 -22.47 1.32
C LEU A 255 -14.17 -22.32 1.58
N VAL A 256 -15.03 -22.80 0.67
CA VAL A 256 -16.49 -22.74 0.85
C VAL A 256 -16.89 -23.46 2.14
N SER A 257 -17.73 -22.80 2.94
CA SER A 257 -18.22 -23.32 4.22
C SER A 257 -17.16 -23.57 5.31
N THR A 258 -15.91 -23.12 5.13
CA THR A 258 -14.86 -23.20 6.16
C THR A 258 -14.77 -21.94 6.99
N GLY A 259 -14.32 -22.07 8.24
CA GLY A 259 -14.00 -20.94 9.12
C GLY A 259 -15.20 -20.20 9.75
N PRO A 260 -14.91 -19.07 10.42
CA PRO A 260 -15.94 -18.26 11.06
C PRO A 260 -16.89 -17.61 10.04
N LEU A 261 -18.02 -17.08 10.53
CA LEU A 261 -19.04 -16.43 9.69
C LEU A 261 -18.44 -15.34 8.78
N THR A 262 -17.53 -14.52 9.28
CA THR A 262 -16.85 -13.47 8.52
C THR A 262 -16.09 -14.01 7.32
N LEU A 263 -15.45 -15.18 7.46
CA LEU A 263 -14.71 -15.80 6.35
C LEU A 263 -15.65 -16.40 5.32
N ARG A 264 -16.71 -17.09 5.75
CA ARG A 264 -17.75 -17.62 4.86
C ARG A 264 -18.44 -16.50 4.09
N ALA A 265 -18.74 -15.38 4.75
CA ALA A 265 -19.23 -14.17 4.11
C ALA A 265 -18.22 -13.59 3.11
N SER A 266 -16.91 -13.69 3.41
CA SER A 266 -15.87 -13.25 2.48
C SER A 266 -15.80 -14.11 1.23
N THR A 267 -15.89 -15.44 1.36
CA THR A 267 -15.98 -16.37 0.22
C THR A 267 -17.24 -16.11 -0.61
N HIS A 268 -18.39 -15.90 0.06
CA HIS A 268 -19.66 -15.59 -0.61
C HIS A 268 -19.58 -14.27 -1.39
N GLY A 269 -19.10 -13.19 -0.75
CA GLY A 269 -18.90 -11.90 -1.39
C GLY A 269 -17.91 -11.97 -2.55
N LEU A 270 -16.89 -12.82 -2.47
CA LEU A 270 -15.93 -13.01 -3.55
C LEU A 270 -16.61 -13.61 -4.79
N VAL A 271 -17.48 -14.60 -4.60
CA VAL A 271 -18.28 -15.18 -5.70
C VAL A 271 -19.19 -14.14 -6.34
N ILE A 272 -19.90 -13.35 -5.53
CA ILE A 272 -20.75 -12.24 -6.02
C ILE A 272 -19.91 -11.27 -6.86
N ASN A 273 -18.75 -10.84 -6.36
CA ASN A 273 -17.89 -9.89 -7.06
C ASN A 273 -17.25 -10.48 -8.33
N ILE A 274 -16.97 -11.79 -8.35
CA ILE A 274 -16.53 -12.50 -9.55
C ILE A 274 -17.64 -12.46 -10.62
N LEU A 275 -18.88 -12.85 -10.26
CA LEU A 275 -20.02 -12.83 -11.17
C LEU A 275 -20.33 -11.42 -11.67
N HIS A 276 -20.30 -10.44 -10.76
CA HIS A 276 -20.46 -9.02 -11.10
C HIS A 276 -19.37 -8.57 -12.08
N SER A 277 -18.10 -8.86 -11.80
CA SER A 277 -16.99 -8.50 -12.67
C SER A 277 -17.10 -9.12 -14.07
N LEU A 278 -17.53 -10.38 -14.18
CA LEU A 278 -17.80 -11.04 -15.46
C LEU A 278 -19.00 -10.42 -16.20
N CYS A 279 -20.00 -9.91 -15.47
CA CYS A 279 -21.12 -9.17 -16.07
C CYS A 279 -20.71 -7.78 -16.58
N THR A 280 -19.73 -7.14 -15.95
CA THR A 280 -19.32 -5.76 -16.25
C THR A 280 -18.04 -5.63 -17.06
N CYS A 281 -17.29 -6.71 -17.27
CA CYS A 281 -16.03 -6.65 -18.01
C CYS A 281 -16.27 -6.43 -19.51
N SER A 282 -15.47 -5.55 -20.11
CA SER A 282 -15.48 -5.33 -21.57
C SER A 282 -14.78 -6.46 -22.34
N GLN A 283 -13.92 -7.22 -21.66
CA GLN A 283 -13.20 -8.37 -22.21
C GLN A 283 -13.07 -9.47 -21.14
N PRO A 284 -13.27 -10.75 -21.51
CA PRO A 284 -13.70 -11.24 -22.81
C PRO A 284 -15.18 -10.90 -23.10
N GLN A 285 -15.56 -10.87 -24.37
CA GLN A 285 -16.96 -10.69 -24.76
C GLN A 285 -17.71 -12.02 -24.63
N PHE A 286 -18.69 -12.04 -23.74
CA PHE A 286 -19.57 -13.20 -23.54
C PHE A 286 -20.78 -13.14 -24.48
N SER A 287 -21.25 -14.31 -24.93
CA SER A 287 -22.52 -14.42 -25.65
C SER A 287 -23.69 -13.95 -24.79
N ASP A 288 -24.77 -13.50 -25.43
CA ASP A 288 -25.99 -13.04 -24.73
C ASP A 288 -26.53 -14.10 -23.76
N GLU A 289 -26.48 -15.37 -24.15
CA GLU A 289 -26.89 -16.48 -23.30
C GLU A 289 -25.99 -16.63 -22.06
N THR A 290 -24.67 -16.52 -22.24
CA THR A 290 -23.73 -16.55 -21.10
C THR A 290 -23.97 -15.37 -20.16
N GLN A 291 -24.18 -14.17 -20.71
CA GLN A 291 -24.51 -12.99 -19.90
C GLN A 291 -25.83 -13.16 -19.16
N ARG A 292 -26.84 -13.77 -19.78
CA ARG A 292 -28.13 -14.09 -19.15
C ARG A 292 -27.94 -15.03 -17.97
N VAL A 293 -27.15 -16.10 -18.14
CA VAL A 293 -26.84 -17.05 -17.07
C VAL A 293 -26.08 -16.35 -15.93
N LEU A 294 -25.04 -15.56 -16.23
CA LEU A 294 -24.28 -14.83 -15.21
C LEU A 294 -25.16 -13.87 -14.40
N ARG A 295 -26.09 -13.15 -15.05
CA ARG A 295 -27.03 -12.24 -14.36
C ARG A 295 -28.03 -13.00 -13.49
N LEU A 296 -28.53 -14.15 -13.94
CA LEU A 296 -29.40 -15.02 -13.14
C LEU A 296 -28.66 -15.55 -11.91
N SER A 297 -27.45 -16.08 -12.09
CA SER A 297 -26.62 -16.54 -10.97
C SER A 297 -26.33 -15.40 -9.99
N LEU A 298 -25.98 -14.21 -10.47
CA LEU A 298 -25.76 -13.05 -9.60
C LEU A 298 -27.02 -12.71 -8.78
N ALA A 299 -28.20 -12.76 -9.39
CA ALA A 299 -29.47 -12.53 -8.69
C ALA A 299 -29.73 -13.60 -7.62
N GLU A 300 -29.48 -14.88 -7.92
CA GLU A 300 -29.64 -16.00 -6.97
C GLU A 300 -28.67 -15.88 -5.78
N PHE A 301 -27.39 -15.60 -6.02
CA PHE A 301 -26.39 -15.41 -4.96
C PHE A 301 -26.62 -14.14 -4.14
N SER A 302 -27.39 -13.17 -4.65
CA SER A 302 -27.70 -11.92 -3.93
C SER A 302 -28.95 -12.03 -3.04
N LEU A 303 -29.62 -13.19 -3.02
CA LEU A 303 -30.78 -13.40 -2.16
C LEU A 303 -30.37 -13.46 -0.67
N PRO A 304 -31.22 -12.98 0.26
CA PRO A 304 -30.92 -12.96 1.71
C PRO A 304 -30.74 -14.33 2.35
#